data_AF-A0A1J0ACX8-F1
#
_entry.id   AF-A0A1J0ACX8-F1
#
_cell.length_a   1.000
_cell.length_b   1.000
_cell.length_c   1.000
_cell.angle_alpha   90.00
_cell.angle_beta   90.00
_cell.angle_gamma   90.00
#
_symmetry.space_group_name_H-M   'P 1'
#
loop_
_entity.id
_entity.type
_entity.pdbx_description
1 polymer ?
#
loop_
_entity_poly.entity_id
_entity_poly.type
_entity_poly.pdbx_seq_one_letter_code
_entity_poly.pdbx_strand_id
1 'polypeptide(L)'
;TFSEATDIDYFISNVSASVVTPEWIVKTYAQRNWVEVFYREAKGFLELKEYQVRDKTSLMRHFILVFCAYTFILWHQLTGGFRRRWATKPLNTFTEALEAFRTAISFRFFEWLTINRDVFAAHKASFGFIWA
;
A
#
# COMPACT_ATOMS: atom_id res chain seq x y z
N THR A 1 -25.29 30.15 -13.50
CA THR A 1 -24.16 31.09 -13.78
C THR A 1 -23.30 31.24 -12.52
N PHE A 2 -22.10 31.81 -12.60
CA PHE A 2 -21.23 32.03 -11.41
C PHE A 2 -21.98 32.76 -10.27
N SER A 3 -22.91 33.63 -10.64
CA SER A 3 -23.83 34.37 -9.77
C SER A 3 -24.93 33.54 -9.10
N GLU A 4 -25.15 32.28 -9.51
CA GLU A 4 -26.14 31.35 -8.95
C GLU A 4 -25.49 30.21 -8.15
N ALA A 5 -24.16 30.14 -8.12
CA ALA A 5 -23.44 29.07 -7.43
C ALA A 5 -23.38 29.32 -5.92
N THR A 6 -23.80 28.33 -5.12
CA THR A 6 -23.73 28.36 -3.65
C THR A 6 -22.33 28.14 -3.11
N ASP A 7 -21.46 27.48 -3.89
CA ASP A 7 -20.06 27.23 -3.57
C ASP A 7 -19.18 27.48 -4.80
N ILE A 8 -18.03 28.12 -4.59
CA ILE A 8 -17.07 28.46 -5.64
C ILE A 8 -15.71 27.89 -5.25
N ASP A 9 -15.24 26.91 -6.03
CA ASP A 9 -13.91 26.34 -5.87
C ASP A 9 -12.85 27.21 -6.54
N TYR A 10 -11.77 27.51 -5.82
CA TYR A 10 -10.62 28.25 -6.34
C TYR A 10 -9.40 27.32 -6.47
N PHE A 11 -8.83 27.25 -7.68
CA PHE A 11 -7.58 26.54 -7.94
C PHE A 11 -6.45 27.53 -8.18
N ILE A 12 -5.39 27.41 -7.38
CA ILE A 12 -4.21 28.29 -7.45
C ILE A 12 -3.00 27.43 -7.84
N SER A 13 -2.23 27.92 -8.81
CA SER A 13 -1.02 27.25 -9.30
C SER A 13 0.11 28.26 -9.49
N ASN A 14 1.34 27.83 -9.27
CA ASN A 14 2.55 28.60 -9.56
C ASN A 14 3.06 28.40 -11.01
N VAL A 15 2.36 27.60 -11.82
CA VAL A 15 2.72 27.33 -13.21
C VAL A 15 2.33 28.51 -14.10
N SER A 16 3.16 28.78 -15.12
CA SER A 16 2.93 29.86 -16.10
C SER A 16 1.55 29.78 -16.74
N ALA A 17 0.89 30.93 -16.92
CA ALA A 17 -0.39 31.06 -17.61
C ALA A 17 -0.35 30.53 -19.05
N SER A 18 0.83 30.45 -19.68
CA SER A 18 1.00 29.85 -21.01
C SER A 18 0.77 28.34 -21.05
N VAL A 19 0.84 27.65 -19.91
CA VAL A 19 0.64 26.19 -19.77
C VAL A 19 -0.69 25.87 -19.10
N VAL A 20 -1.15 26.75 -18.21
CA VAL A 20 -2.34 26.54 -17.40
C VAL A 20 -3.60 26.74 -18.24
N THR A 21 -4.14 25.65 -18.78
CA THR A 21 -5.49 25.60 -19.35
C THR A 21 -6.49 25.04 -18.32
N PRO A 22 -7.80 25.33 -18.45
CA PRO A 22 -8.81 24.73 -17.58
C PRO A 22 -8.75 23.20 -17.54
N GLU A 23 -8.54 22.55 -18.69
CA GLU A 23 -8.41 21.09 -18.78
C GLU A 23 -7.17 20.60 -18.04
N TRP A 24 -6.06 21.34 -18.12
CA TRP A 24 -4.83 21.02 -17.39
C TRP A 24 -5.04 21.10 -15.88
N ILE A 25 -5.72 22.14 -15.38
CA ILE A 25 -6.05 22.29 -13.95
C ILE A 25 -6.88 21.09 -13.48
N VAL A 26 -7.97 20.78 -14.18
CA VAL A 26 -8.87 19.68 -13.80
C VAL A 26 -8.14 18.35 -13.80
N LYS A 27 -7.39 18.04 -14.86
CA LYS A 27 -6.63 16.78 -14.95
C LYS A 27 -5.56 16.65 -13.86
N THR A 28 -4.83 17.73 -13.59
CA THR A 28 -3.76 17.73 -12.59
C THR A 28 -4.35 17.60 -11.18
N TYR A 29 -5.36 18.40 -10.84
CA TYR A 29 -5.97 18.36 -9.52
C TYR A 29 -6.74 17.05 -9.27
N ALA A 30 -7.33 16.44 -10.30
CA ALA A 30 -7.97 15.13 -10.17
C ALA A 30 -7.02 14.04 -9.67
N GLN A 31 -5.71 14.15 -9.93
CA GLN A 31 -4.72 13.20 -9.41
C GLN A 31 -4.58 13.26 -7.89
N ARG A 32 -4.95 14.36 -7.23
CA ARG A 32 -4.92 14.50 -5.76
C ARG A 32 -5.74 13.40 -5.06
N ASN A 33 -6.83 12.96 -5.68
CA ASN A 33 -7.73 11.95 -5.10
C ASN A 33 -7.01 10.62 -4.82
N TRP A 34 -5.89 10.33 -5.49
CA TRP A 34 -5.07 9.15 -5.19
C TRP A 34 -4.59 9.08 -3.75
N VAL A 35 -4.40 10.22 -3.07
CA VAL A 35 -4.03 10.25 -1.65
C VAL A 35 -5.15 9.66 -0.79
N GLU A 36 -6.41 9.95 -1.12
CA GLU A 36 -7.57 9.39 -0.41
C GLU A 36 -7.74 7.89 -0.70
N VAL A 37 -7.53 7.48 -1.95
CA VAL A 37 -7.51 6.06 -2.34
C VAL A 37 -6.46 5.30 -1.54
N PHE A 38 -5.24 5.84 -1.47
CA PHE A 38 -4.15 5.29 -0.66
C PHE A 38 -4.56 5.14 0.80
N TYR A 39 -5.08 6.20 1.45
CA TYR A 39 -5.43 6.11 2.86
C TYR A 39 -6.54 5.10 3.14
N ARG A 40 -7.53 4.99 2.26
CA ARG A 40 -8.60 3.99 2.38
C ARG A 40 -8.03 2.58 2.30
N GLU A 41 -7.17 2.31 1.32
CA GLU A 41 -6.58 0.98 1.12
C GLU A 41 -5.56 0.63 2.20
N ALA A 42 -4.68 1.56 2.59
CA ALA A 42 -3.69 1.34 3.63
C ALA A 42 -4.34 1.13 5.01
N LYS A 43 -5.36 1.92 5.36
CA LYS A 43 -6.10 1.73 6.61
C LYS A 43 -6.95 0.45 6.60
N GLY A 44 -7.51 0.09 5.44
CA GLY A 44 -8.41 -1.06 5.31
C GLY A 44 -7.69 -2.40 5.23
N PHE A 45 -6.59 -2.49 4.47
CA PHE A 45 -5.96 -3.76 4.12
C PHE A 45 -4.54 -3.96 4.64
N LEU A 46 -3.83 -2.87 4.94
CA LEU A 46 -2.47 -2.89 5.49
C LEU A 46 -2.42 -2.44 6.95
N GLU A 47 -3.58 -2.30 7.60
CA GLU A 47 -3.66 -2.10 9.05
C GLU A 47 -2.91 -0.84 9.54
N LEU A 48 -2.92 0.23 8.72
CA LEU A 48 -2.23 1.49 9.06
C LEU A 48 -2.61 2.03 10.45
N LYS A 49 -3.86 1.78 10.88
CA LYS A 49 -4.42 2.25 12.16
C LYS A 49 -4.34 1.22 13.31
N GLU A 50 -3.92 -0.01 13.06
CA GLU A 50 -3.95 -1.11 14.05
C GLU A 50 -2.62 -1.29 14.81
N TYR A 51 -1.76 -0.27 14.80
CA TYR A 51 -0.53 -0.31 15.57
C TYR A 51 -0.85 -0.42 17.07
N GLN A 52 -0.28 -1.43 17.73
CA GLN A 52 -0.46 -1.64 19.18
C GLN A 52 0.63 -0.95 20.02
N VAL A 53 1.58 -0.28 19.37
CA VAL A 53 2.74 0.35 20.00
C VAL A 53 2.46 1.82 20.35
N ARG A 54 2.84 2.23 21.56
CA ARG A 54 2.70 3.63 22.04
C ARG A 54 3.93 4.49 21.82
N ASP A 55 5.09 3.86 21.62
CA ASP A 55 6.35 4.56 21.39
C ASP A 55 6.38 5.23 20.00
N LYS A 56 6.81 6.48 19.93
CA LYS A 56 6.85 7.28 18.70
C LYS A 56 7.75 6.64 17.65
N THR A 57 8.90 6.10 18.03
CA THR A 57 9.84 5.49 17.08
C THR A 57 9.24 4.24 16.45
N SER A 58 8.60 3.43 17.28
CA SER A 58 7.91 2.21 16.87
C SER A 58 6.73 2.51 15.97
N LEU A 59 5.96 3.56 16.27
CA LEU A 59 4.88 4.06 15.42
C LEU A 59 5.40 4.50 14.04
N MET A 60 6.49 5.27 14.00
CA MET A 60 7.09 5.71 12.74
C MET A 60 7.59 4.53 11.90
N ARG A 61 8.18 3.51 12.54
CA ARG A 61 8.59 2.28 11.85
C ARG A 61 7.40 1.54 11.24
N HIS A 62 6.28 1.42 11.98
CA HIS A 62 5.04 0.84 11.46
C HIS A 62 4.58 1.59 10.20
N PHE A 63 4.51 2.92 10.26
CA PHE A 63 4.09 3.72 9.11
C PHE A 63 5.03 3.53 7.92
N ILE A 64 6.35 3.57 8.12
CA ILE A 64 7.31 3.32 7.03
C ILE A 64 7.06 1.94 6.39
N LEU A 65 6.88 0.89 7.20
CA LEU A 65 6.61 -0.46 6.69
C LEU A 65 5.31 -0.54 5.89
N VAL A 66 4.22 0.07 6.37
CA VAL A 66 2.94 0.11 5.65
C VAL A 66 3.08 0.84 4.32
N PHE A 67 3.77 1.98 4.28
CA PHE A 67 3.98 2.75 3.05
C PHE A 67 4.88 2.00 2.06
N CYS A 68 5.96 1.36 2.56
CA CYS A 68 6.82 0.51 1.74
C CYS A 68 6.04 -0.69 1.18
N ALA A 69 5.22 -1.37 1.98
CA ALA A 69 4.40 -2.49 1.52
C ALA A 69 3.39 -2.03 0.46
N TYR A 70 2.70 -0.92 0.69
CA TYR A 70 1.72 -0.37 -0.26
C TYR A 70 2.37 -0.06 -1.61
N THR A 71 3.46 0.72 -1.59
CA THR A 71 4.18 1.11 -2.80
C THR A 71 4.76 -0.08 -3.55
N PHE A 72 5.30 -1.07 -2.82
CA PHE A 72 5.81 -2.31 -3.40
C PHE A 72 4.71 -3.11 -4.12
N ILE A 73 3.56 -3.30 -3.47
CA ILE A 73 2.42 -4.03 -4.05
C ILE A 73 1.88 -3.29 -5.27
N LEU A 74 1.68 -1.98 -5.17
CA LEU A 74 1.20 -1.15 -6.27
C LEU A 74 2.16 -1.19 -7.47
N TRP A 75 3.46 -1.09 -7.22
CA TRP A 75 4.47 -1.18 -8.27
C TRP A 75 4.41 -2.53 -9.00
N HIS A 76 4.29 -3.63 -8.26
CA HIS A 76 4.16 -4.96 -8.85
C HIS A 76 2.83 -5.17 -9.57
N GLN A 77 1.75 -4.52 -9.14
CA GLN A 77 0.48 -4.51 -9.85
C GLN A 77 0.62 -3.81 -11.22
N LEU A 78 1.23 -2.62 -11.24
CA LEU A 78 1.39 -1.79 -12.44
C LEU A 78 2.38 -2.39 -13.44
N THR A 79 3.50 -2.94 -12.96
CA THR A 79 4.52 -3.58 -13.81
C THR A 79 4.19 -5.02 -14.17
N GLY A 80 3.17 -5.61 -13.55
CA GLY A 80 2.79 -7.01 -13.73
C GLY A 80 3.76 -8.00 -13.09
N GLY A 81 4.60 -7.60 -12.12
CA GLY A 81 5.59 -8.47 -11.50
C GLY A 81 5.02 -9.64 -10.68
N PHE A 82 3.74 -9.61 -10.29
CA PHE A 82 3.05 -10.80 -9.75
C PHE A 82 2.53 -11.75 -10.83
N ARG A 83 2.32 -11.25 -12.04
CA ARG A 83 1.81 -12.05 -13.16
C ARG A 83 2.88 -13.08 -13.55
N ARG A 84 2.44 -14.27 -13.98
CA ARG A 84 3.25 -15.47 -14.35
C ARG A 84 3.62 -16.40 -13.21
N ARG A 85 3.97 -15.91 -12.01
CA ARG A 85 4.35 -16.79 -10.89
C ARG A 85 3.28 -16.91 -9.80
N TRP A 86 2.59 -15.80 -9.51
CA TRP A 86 1.67 -15.73 -8.37
C TRP A 86 0.24 -15.37 -8.79
N ALA A 87 0.03 -15.01 -10.06
CA ALA A 87 -1.29 -14.79 -10.65
C ALA A 87 -1.28 -15.15 -12.14
N THR A 88 -2.33 -15.85 -12.58
CA THR A 88 -2.64 -16.14 -13.99
C THR A 88 -3.63 -15.15 -14.57
N LYS A 89 -4.48 -14.54 -13.73
CA LYS A 89 -5.44 -13.49 -14.08
C LYS A 89 -4.81 -12.09 -13.99
N PRO A 90 -5.35 -11.08 -14.72
CA PRO A 90 -5.01 -9.69 -14.46
C PRO A 90 -5.39 -9.30 -13.02
N LEU A 91 -4.54 -8.46 -12.41
CA LEU A 91 -4.75 -7.90 -11.07
C LEU A 91 -5.15 -6.43 -11.27
N ASN A 92 -6.45 -6.17 -11.22
CA ASN A 92 -7.02 -4.86 -11.56
C ASN A 92 -7.23 -4.00 -10.32
N THR A 93 -7.41 -4.62 -9.15
CA THR A 93 -7.55 -3.92 -7.88
C THR A 93 -6.34 -4.13 -6.97
N PHE A 94 -6.16 -3.21 -6.02
CA PHE A 94 -5.14 -3.36 -4.99
C PHE A 94 -5.33 -4.63 -4.15
N THR A 95 -6.58 -5.02 -3.87
CA THR A 95 -6.90 -6.22 -3.09
C THR A 95 -6.45 -7.51 -3.78
N GLU A 96 -6.64 -7.61 -5.10
CA GLU A 96 -6.14 -8.75 -5.88
C GLU A 96 -4.62 -8.80 -5.87
N ALA A 97 -3.95 -7.65 -5.99
CA ALA A 97 -2.49 -7.56 -5.89
C ALA A 97 -1.98 -7.95 -4.50
N LEU A 98 -2.65 -7.51 -3.45
CA LEU A 98 -2.35 -7.89 -2.08
C LEU A 98 -2.53 -9.40 -1.83
N GLU A 99 -3.56 -10.01 -2.40
CA GLU A 99 -3.79 -11.46 -2.29
C GLU A 99 -2.68 -12.26 -3.00
N ALA A 100 -2.28 -11.84 -4.20
CA ALA A 100 -1.14 -12.42 -4.90
C ALA A 100 0.16 -12.25 -4.10
N PHE A 101 0.38 -11.09 -3.48
CA PHE A 101 1.52 -10.84 -2.60
C PHE A 101 1.51 -11.75 -1.37
N ARG A 102 0.38 -11.86 -0.66
CA ARG A 102 0.22 -12.74 0.50
C ARG A 102 0.50 -14.20 0.14
N THR A 103 -0.01 -14.64 -1.01
CA THR A 103 0.28 -15.98 -1.55
C THR A 103 1.78 -16.18 -1.75
N ALA A 104 2.46 -15.22 -2.41
CA ALA A 104 3.90 -15.28 -2.63
C ALA A 104 4.70 -15.37 -1.32
N ILE A 105 4.35 -14.56 -0.32
CA ILE A 105 5.01 -14.58 0.99
C ILE A 105 4.76 -15.89 1.72
N SER A 106 3.54 -16.42 1.71
CA SER A 106 3.21 -17.70 2.35
C SER A 106 4.02 -18.86 1.77
N PHE A 107 4.13 -18.97 0.44
CA PHE A 107 4.93 -20.01 -0.19
C PHE A 107 6.42 -19.88 0.11
N ARG A 108 6.96 -18.65 0.05
CA ARG A 108 8.36 -18.38 0.40
C ARG A 108 8.64 -18.68 1.87
N PHE A 109 7.72 -18.35 2.76
CA PHE A 109 7.85 -18.64 4.18
C PHE A 109 7.80 -20.15 4.44
N PHE A 110 6.89 -20.87 3.79
CA PHE A 110 6.83 -22.33 3.87
C PHE A 110 8.13 -22.98 3.39
N GLU A 111 8.64 -22.57 2.23
CA GLU A 111 9.93 -23.05 1.70
C GLU A 111 11.10 -22.72 2.62
N TRP A 112 11.13 -21.53 3.21
CA TRP A 112 12.15 -21.18 4.19
C TRP A 112 12.05 -22.04 5.46
N LEU A 113 10.83 -22.31 5.94
CA LEU A 113 10.58 -23.13 7.12
C LEU A 113 11.03 -24.59 6.95
N THR A 114 10.86 -25.17 5.76
CA THR A 114 11.31 -26.56 5.54
C THR A 114 12.83 -26.70 5.65
N ILE A 115 13.58 -25.63 5.37
CA ILE A 115 15.05 -25.61 5.44
C ILE A 115 15.56 -25.14 6.81
N ASN A 116 14.81 -24.29 7.53
CA ASN A 116 15.25 -23.60 8.75
C ASN A 116 14.38 -23.95 9.97
N ARG A 117 13.91 -25.19 10.06
CA ARG A 117 12.98 -25.63 11.12
C ARG A 117 13.59 -25.49 12.52
N ASP A 118 14.87 -25.81 12.66
CA ASP A 118 15.65 -25.69 13.89
C ASP A 118 15.76 -24.23 14.35
N VAL A 119 16.10 -23.31 13.44
CA VAL A 119 16.17 -21.88 13.71
C VAL A 119 14.80 -21.35 14.14
N PHE A 120 13.74 -21.74 13.44
CA PHE A 120 12.38 -21.35 13.79
C PHE A 120 11.95 -21.89 15.16
N ALA A 121 12.26 -23.16 15.46
CA ALA A 121 11.97 -23.78 16.74
C ALA A 121 12.75 -23.10 17.89
N ALA A 122 14.04 -22.81 17.70
CA ALA A 122 14.87 -22.09 18.66
C ALA A 122 14.32 -20.68 18.94
N HIS A 123 13.89 -19.96 17.90
CA HIS A 123 13.24 -18.65 18.06
C HIS A 123 11.93 -18.75 18.85
N LYS A 124 11.08 -19.73 18.58
CA LYS A 124 9.84 -19.95 19.36
C LYS A 124 10.12 -20.34 20.81
N ALA A 125 11.13 -21.18 21.05
CA ALA A 125 11.58 -21.54 22.39
C ALA A 125 12.06 -20.32 23.20
N SER A 126 12.66 -19.31 22.55
CA SER A 126 13.06 -18.06 23.22
C SER A 126 11.90 -17.25 23.80
N PHE A 127 10.67 -17.48 23.31
CA PHE A 127 9.44 -16.91 23.89
C PHE A 127 8.73 -17.85 24.86
N GLY A 128 9.35 -18.97 25.24
CA GLY A 128 8.77 -19.98 26.14
C GLY A 128 7.82 -20.97 25.47
N PHE A 129 7.72 -20.98 24.14
CA PHE A 129 6.90 -21.96 23.43
C PHE A 129 7.72 -23.21 23.10
N ILE A 130 7.24 -24.37 23.52
CA ILE A 130 7.87 -25.66 23.23
C ILE A 130 7.18 -26.29 22.02
N TRP A 131 7.95 -26.77 21.06
CA TRP A 131 7.46 -27.55 19.94
C TRP A 131 7.80 -29.03 20.19
N ALA A 132 6.78 -29.89 20.22
CA ALA A 132 6.93 -31.34 20.34
C ALA A 132 7.32 -31.98 19.00
#